data_AF-A0A011PI63-F1
#
_entry.id   AF-A0A011PI63-F1
#
_cell.length_a   1.000
_cell.length_b   1.000
_cell.length_c   1.000
_cell.angle_alpha   90.00
_cell.angle_beta   90.00
_cell.angle_gamma   90.00
#
_symmetry.space_group_name_H-M   'P 1'
#
loop_
_entity.id
_entity.type
_entity.pdbx_description
1 polymer ?
#
loop_
_entity_poly.entity_id
_entity_poly.type
_entity_poly.pdbx_seq_one_letter_code
_entity_poly.pdbx_strand_id
1 'polypeptide(L)' 'MSLDLTIVRIVAGPAFDRAAEERIVRDFKARLGEAVEVRVEQVAEIAAESSGKFRYVVSQVKALGSARGAADA' A
#
# COMPACT_ATOMS: atom_id res chain seq x y z
N MET A 1 -0.27 1.30 -16.56
CA MET A 1 -0.98 0.63 -15.45
C MET A 1 -1.05 1.62 -14.31
N SER A 2 -2.24 2.09 -13.95
CA SER A 2 -2.46 2.93 -12.78
C SER A 2 -2.63 2.02 -11.55
N LEU A 3 -1.98 2.35 -10.43
CA LEU A 3 -2.29 1.77 -9.13
C LEU A 3 -3.42 2.62 -8.55
N ASP A 4 -4.65 2.14 -8.69
CA ASP A 4 -5.83 2.94 -8.30
C ASP A 4 -6.05 2.93 -6.78
N LEU A 5 -5.44 1.99 -6.04
CA LEU A 5 -5.68 1.77 -4.62
C LEU A 5 -4.38 1.67 -3.82
N THR A 6 -4.31 2.44 -2.74
CA THR A 6 -3.33 2.32 -1.67
C THR A 6 -4.04 1.97 -0.35
N ILE A 7 -3.62 0.87 0.27
CA ILE A 7 -4.11 0.46 1.60
C ILE A 7 -3.01 0.73 2.62
N VAL A 8 -3.32 1.57 3.61
CA VAL A 8 -2.47 1.85 4.76
C VAL A 8 -2.98 1.03 5.93
N ARG A 9 -2.20 0.04 6.36
CA ARG A 9 -2.53 -0.77 7.55
C ARG A 9 -1.84 -0.19 8.77
N ILE A 10 -2.59 0.00 9.85
CA ILE A 10 -2.09 0.58 11.10
C ILE A 10 -2.52 -0.26 12.29
N VAL A 11 -1.59 -0.52 13.22
CA VAL A 11 -1.94 -0.97 14.56
C VAL A 11 -2.24 0.29 15.38
N ALA A 12 -3.52 0.57 15.61
CA ALA A 12 -3.96 1.80 16.24
C ALA A 12 -3.74 1.76 17.77
N GLY A 13 -3.09 2.78 18.31
CA GLY A 13 -3.02 3.02 19.75
C GLY A 13 -4.22 3.84 20.24
N PRO A 14 -4.40 4.00 21.56
CA PRO A 14 -5.55 4.71 22.15
C PRO A 14 -5.72 6.18 21.70
N ALA A 15 -4.64 6.81 21.24
CA ALA A 15 -4.64 8.18 20.74
C ALA A 15 -4.93 8.29 19.23
N PHE A 16 -5.12 7.16 18.53
CA PHE A 16 -5.47 7.20 17.11
C PHE A 16 -6.94 7.53 16.95
N ASP A 17 -7.21 8.70 16.36
CA ASP A 17 -8.55 9.21 16.16
C ASP A 17 -8.84 9.46 14.66
N ARG A 18 -10.05 9.94 14.41
CA ARG A 18 -10.50 10.27 13.05
C ARG A 18 -9.63 11.33 12.38
N ALA A 19 -9.10 12.30 13.12
CA ALA A 19 -8.27 13.36 12.54
C ALA A 19 -6.92 12.80 12.06
N ALA A 20 -6.36 11.84 12.80
CA ALA A 20 -5.16 11.11 12.37
C ALA A 20 -5.43 10.30 11.09
N GLU A 21 -6.57 9.61 11.01
CA GLU A 21 -6.98 8.87 9.80
C GLU A 21 -7.15 9.78 8.58
N GLU A 22 -7.88 10.89 8.73
CA GLU A 22 -8.08 11.88 7.68
C GLU A 22 -6.77 12.52 7.22
N ARG A 23 -5.83 12.74 8.15
CA ARG A 23 -4.47 13.21 7.83
C ARG A 23 -3.70 12.21 6.99
N ILE A 24 -3.77 10.91 7.30
CA ILE A 24 -3.13 9.87 6.49
C ILE A 24 -3.67 9.91 5.06
N VAL A 25 -5.00 9.92 4.90
CA VAL A 25 -5.63 9.95 3.57
C VAL A 25 -5.18 11.17 2.77
N ARG A 26 -5.28 12.37 3.36
CA ARG A 26 -4.90 13.62 2.70
C ARG A 26 -3.43 13.63 2.29
N ASP A 27 -2.52 13.29 3.20
CA ASP A 27 -1.08 13.40 2.94
C ASP A 27 -0.62 12.35 1.91
N PHE A 28 -1.25 11.17 1.87
CA PHE A 28 -1.01 10.18 0.82
C PHE A 28 -1.54 10.63 -0.55
N LYS A 29 -2.75 11.19 -0.62
CA LYS A 29 -3.30 11.73 -1.88
C LYS A 29 -2.47 12.89 -2.42
N ALA A 30 -2.03 13.80 -1.56
CA ALA A 30 -1.14 14.89 -1.94
C ALA A 30 0.17 14.40 -2.57
N ARG A 31 0.66 13.22 -2.17
CA ARG A 31 1.90 12.62 -2.69
C ARG A 31 1.68 11.73 -3.91
N LEU A 32 0.61 10.94 -3.94
CA LEU A 32 0.36 9.91 -4.95
C LEU A 32 -0.55 10.40 -6.09
N GLY A 33 -1.23 11.53 -5.88
CA GLY A 33 -2.23 12.09 -6.78
C GLY A 33 -3.65 11.94 -6.20
N GLU A 34 -4.46 12.98 -6.36
CA GLU A 34 -5.83 13.04 -5.83
C GLU A 34 -6.76 11.94 -6.39
N ALA A 35 -6.43 11.40 -7.57
CA ALA A 35 -7.15 10.32 -8.20
C ALA A 35 -6.93 8.94 -7.54
N VAL A 36 -5.92 8.81 -6.66
CA VAL A 36 -5.63 7.57 -5.96
C VAL A 36 -6.63 7.35 -4.83
N GLU A 37 -7.24 6.16 -4.78
CA GLU A 37 -8.03 5.72 -3.63
C GLU A 37 -7.09 5.35 -2.49
N VAL A 38 -7.31 5.93 -1.31
CA VAL A 38 -6.53 5.63 -0.10
C VAL A 38 -7.48 5.11 0.96
N ARG A 39 -7.23 3.89 1.44
CA ARG A 39 -7.98 3.27 2.54
C ARG A 39 -7.06 3.08 3.74
N VAL A 40 -7.55 3.43 4.92
CA VAL A 40 -6.86 3.16 6.18
C VAL A 40 -7.55 1.98 6.86
N GLU A 41 -6.80 0.94 7.16
CA GLU A 41 -7.29 -0.27 7.82
C GLU A 41 -6.61 -0.41 9.17
N GLN A 42 -7.40 -0.38 10.25
CA GLN A 42 -6.90 -0.70 11.57
C GLN A 42 -6.80 -2.22 11.72
N VAL A 43 -5.61 -2.71 12.03
CA VAL A 43 -5.31 -4.13 12.18
C VAL A 43 -4.79 -4.40 13.58
N ALA A 44 -5.04 -5.59 14.12
CA ALA A 44 -4.53 -5.98 15.43
C ALA A 44 -3.00 -6.16 15.43
N GLU A 45 -2.44 -6.62 14.31
CA GLU A 45 -1.01 -6.88 14.14
C GLU A 45 -0.60 -6.70 12.67
N ILE A 46 0.63 -6.24 12.44
CA ILE A 46 1.26 -6.28 11.12
C ILE A 46 2.30 -7.40 11.18
N ALA A 47 2.10 -8.48 10.44
CA ALA A 47 3.05 -9.61 10.46
C ALA A 47 4.44 -9.16 9.97
N ALA A 48 5.49 -9.53 10.72
CA ALA A 48 6.86 -9.38 10.27
C ALA A 48 7.17 -10.37 9.13
N GLU A 49 8.14 -10.02 8.29
CA GLU A 49 8.73 -10.94 7.34
C GLU A 49 9.50 -12.06 8.05
N SER A 50 9.88 -13.10 7.31
CA SER A 50 10.75 -14.18 7.78
C SER A 50 12.09 -13.71 8.35
N SER A 51 12.52 -12.48 8.02
CA SER A 51 13.71 -11.82 8.58
C SER A 51 13.48 -11.11 9.93
N GLY A 52 12.24 -11.11 10.44
CA GLY A 52 11.84 -10.35 11.62
C GLY A 52 11.60 -8.84 11.37
N LYS A 53 11.76 -8.37 10.13
CA LYS A 53 11.52 -6.96 9.75
C LYS A 53 10.10 -6.75 9.24
N PHE A 54 9.53 -5.58 9.46
CA PHE A 54 8.25 -5.20 8.85
C PHE A 54 8.45 -4.66 7.43
N ARG A 55 7.53 -4.96 6.51
CA ARG A 55 7.49 -4.32 5.18
C ARG A 55 6.91 -2.93 5.29
N TYR A 56 7.68 -1.97 4.81
CA TYR A 56 7.22 -0.58 4.72
C TYR A 56 6.29 -0.35 3.52
N VAL A 57 6.49 -1.06 2.40
CA VAL A 57 5.68 -0.93 1.17
C VAL A 57 5.61 -2.28 0.45
N VAL A 58 4.44 -2.66 -0.04
CA VAL A 58 4.26 -3.77 -0.99
C VAL A 58 3.61 -3.22 -2.25
N SER A 59 4.31 -3.30 -3.38
CA SER A 59 3.76 -2.93 -4.69
C SER A 59 3.37 -4.19 -5.46
N GLN A 60 2.12 -4.27 -5.89
CA GLN A 60 1.58 -5.39 -6.68
C GLN A 60 1.37 -5.01 -8.15
N VAL A 61 2.23 -4.13 -8.68
CA VAL A 61 2.18 -3.77 -10.10
C VAL A 61 2.64 -4.95 -10.94
N LYS A 62 1.86 -5.31 -11.96
CA LYS A 62 2.36 -6.19 -13.02
C LYS A 62 3.43 -5.41 -13.80
N ALA A 63 4.62 -5.99 -13.91
CA ALA A 63 5.65 -5.44 -14.79
C ALA A 63 5.13 -5.40 -16.23
N LEU A 64 5.25 -4.26 -16.89
CA LEU A 64 5.00 -4.17 -18.33
C LEU A 64 6.18 -4.87 -19.03
N GLY A 65 5.95 -6.07 -19.58
CA GLY A 65 6.94 -6.74 -20.43
C GLY A 65 7.32 -8.18 -20.06
N SER A 66 6.36 -9.05 -19.76
CA SER A 66 6.58 -10.50 -19.92
C SER A 66 5.63 -11.05 -20.99
N ALA A 67 5.91 -10.68 -22.24
CA ALA A 67 5.37 -11.36 -23.41
C ALA A 67 6.53 -12.11 -24.08
N ARG A 68 6.56 -13.43 -23.84
CA ARG A 68 7.10 -14.53 -24.66
C ARG A 68 8.36 -14.27 -25.50
N GLY A 69 9.45 -14.91 -25.07
CA GLY A 69 10.54 -15.36 -25.94
C GLY A 69 10.83 -16.83 -25.68
N ALA A 70 9.92 -17.72 -26.09
CA ALA A 70 10.16 -19.17 -26.16
C ALA A 70 9.11 -19.80 -27.09
N ALA A 71 9.44 -19.87 -28.38
CA ALA A 71 9.07 -20.91 -29.34
C ALA A 71 9.39 -20.39 -30.75
N ASP A 72 10.58 -20.72 -31.25
CA ASP A 72 10.80 -21.17 -32.63
C ASP A 72 12.31 -21.42 -32.82
N ALA A 73 12.69 -22.69 -32.65
CA ALA A 73 13.86 -23.33 -33.24
C ALA A 73 13.61 -24.84 -33.26
#